data_AF-A0A7R9FEY9-F1
#
_entry.id   AF-A0A7R9FEY9-F1
#
_cell.length_a   1.000
_cell.length_b   1.000
_cell.length_c   1.000
_cell.angle_alpha   90.00
_cell.angle_beta   90.00
_cell.angle_gamma   90.00
#
_symmetry.space_group_name_H-M   'P 1'
#
loop_
_entity.id
_entity.type
_entity.pdbx_description
1 polymer ?
#
loop_
_entity_poly.entity_id
_entity_poly.type
_entity_poly.pdbx_seq_one_letter_code
_entity_poly.pdbx_strand_id
1 'polypeptide(L)'
;AGEDTKKKKKKRNRGGRAVHKVQTDPPTIPIADLFPEGVFPVGQVMQYPDSQTAKDRSTSEEKRALDRLHYDIYNEVRHAAEAHRQTRRHMQKWIKSGMTMIEICTELEETARNLIQEDGLKAGLAFPTGCSRNHCAAHYTPNAGDTTVLLYDDVTKIDFGTHINGEVY
;
A
#
# COMPACT_ATOMS: atom_id res chain seq x y z
N ALA A 1 52.08 25.46 40.83
CA ALA A 1 51.44 24.60 39.82
C ALA A 1 50.07 24.19 40.34
N GLY A 2 49.01 24.60 39.65
CA GLY A 2 47.62 24.35 40.06
C GLY A 2 46.70 24.87 38.96
N GLU A 3 46.71 24.14 37.86
CA GLU A 3 46.06 24.51 36.60
C GLU A 3 44.55 24.19 36.66
N ASP A 4 43.73 25.22 36.47
CA ASP A 4 42.26 25.16 36.46
C ASP A 4 41.72 24.23 35.35
N THR A 5 41.11 23.12 35.74
CA THR A 5 40.47 22.19 34.80
C THR A 5 39.05 22.65 34.46
N LYS A 6 38.92 23.39 33.35
CA LYS A 6 37.62 23.71 32.72
C LYS A 6 36.92 22.44 32.22
N LYS A 7 35.85 22.01 32.90
CA LYS A 7 34.92 20.96 32.41
C LYS A 7 34.22 21.40 31.11
N LYS A 8 34.52 20.73 30.00
CA LYS A 8 33.82 20.88 28.71
C LYS A 8 32.34 20.47 28.84
N LYS A 9 31.43 21.43 28.62
CA LYS A 9 29.98 21.15 28.47
C LYS A 9 29.74 20.32 27.21
N LYS A 10 29.24 19.09 27.39
CA LYS A 10 28.81 18.17 26.33
C LYS A 10 27.59 18.79 25.62
N LYS A 11 27.75 19.18 24.34
CA LYS A 11 26.63 19.66 23.51
C LYS A 11 25.61 18.52 23.38
N ARG A 12 24.39 18.75 23.88
CA ARG A 12 23.22 17.89 23.58
C ARG A 12 22.92 18.04 22.09
N ASN A 13 23.07 16.96 21.32
CA ASN A 13 22.50 16.88 19.99
C ASN A 13 20.99 17.04 20.14
N ARG A 14 20.46 18.16 19.62
CA ARG A 14 19.03 18.33 19.40
C ARG A 14 18.68 17.35 18.28
N GLY A 15 17.97 16.27 18.63
CA GLY A 15 17.41 15.35 17.64
C GLY A 15 16.61 16.17 16.63
N GLY A 16 17.04 16.14 15.37
CA GLY A 16 16.32 16.76 14.28
C GLY A 16 14.94 16.11 14.19
N ARG A 17 13.90 16.93 14.09
CA ARG A 17 12.54 16.49 13.79
C ARG A 17 12.63 15.68 12.48
N ALA A 18 12.21 14.41 12.50
CA ALA A 18 12.23 13.56 11.32
C ALA A 18 11.50 14.30 10.18
N VAL A 19 12.20 14.56 9.08
CA VAL A 19 11.61 15.14 7.88
C VAL A 19 10.66 14.08 7.34
N HIS A 20 9.36 14.36 7.28
CA HIS A 20 8.40 13.46 6.64
C HIS A 20 8.85 13.27 5.18
N LYS A 21 9.22 12.03 4.83
CA LYS A 21 9.55 11.67 3.46
C LYS A 21 8.28 11.84 2.62
N VAL A 22 8.41 12.44 1.45
CA VAL A 22 7.32 12.60 0.47
C VAL A 22 7.58 11.61 -0.65
N GLN A 23 6.54 10.95 -1.14
CA GLN A 23 6.64 10.03 -2.26
C GLN A 23 7.21 10.72 -3.52
N THR A 24 7.98 9.98 -4.33
CA THR A 24 8.52 10.43 -5.61
C THR A 24 7.50 10.31 -6.75
N ASP A 25 7.84 10.82 -7.94
CA ASP A 25 7.08 10.63 -9.18
C ASP A 25 8.06 10.19 -10.30
N PRO A 26 8.06 8.92 -10.75
CA PRO A 26 7.19 7.81 -10.34
C PRO A 26 7.42 7.38 -8.87
N PRO A 27 6.46 6.66 -8.23
CA PRO A 27 6.55 6.33 -6.82
C PRO A 27 7.61 5.24 -6.58
N THR A 28 8.54 5.49 -5.65
CA THR A 28 9.66 4.57 -5.39
C THR A 28 9.97 4.37 -3.91
N ILE A 29 9.40 5.16 -3.02
CA ILE A 29 9.63 5.06 -1.58
C ILE A 29 8.65 4.04 -1.01
N PRO A 30 9.12 2.99 -0.30
CA PRO A 30 8.25 2.07 0.41
C PRO A 30 7.25 2.76 1.32
N ILE A 31 6.06 2.19 1.46
CA ILE A 31 5.02 2.80 2.29
C ILE A 31 5.45 2.86 3.76
N ALA A 32 6.11 1.83 4.29
CA ALA A 32 6.67 1.82 5.65
C ALA A 32 7.60 3.02 5.91
N ASP A 33 8.37 3.44 4.90
CA ASP A 33 9.29 4.57 4.99
C ASP A 33 8.60 5.95 5.00
N LEU A 34 7.40 6.04 4.42
CA LEU A 34 6.55 7.24 4.48
C LEU A 34 5.87 7.40 5.84
N PHE A 35 5.63 6.29 6.54
CA PHE A 35 4.95 6.23 7.84
C PHE A 35 5.88 5.61 8.90
N PRO A 36 6.93 6.32 9.35
CA PRO A 36 7.95 5.76 10.26
C PRO A 36 7.40 5.35 11.63
N GLU A 37 6.24 5.86 12.02
CA GLU A 37 5.54 5.47 13.26
C GLU A 37 4.82 4.11 13.14
N GLY A 38 4.77 3.52 11.94
CA GLY A 38 4.06 2.28 11.68
C GLY A 38 2.53 2.40 11.76
N VAL A 39 1.98 3.62 11.70
CA VAL A 39 0.53 3.88 11.70
C VAL A 39 0.11 4.31 10.30
N PHE A 40 -0.66 3.46 9.63
CA PHE A 40 -1.06 3.67 8.24
C PHE A 40 -2.45 4.33 8.11
N PRO A 41 -2.71 5.07 7.02
CA PRO A 41 -3.97 5.79 6.85
C PRO A 41 -5.20 4.87 6.89
N VAL A 42 -6.20 5.27 7.67
CA VAL A 42 -7.50 4.59 7.69
C VAL A 42 -8.22 4.75 6.35
N GLY A 43 -8.93 3.71 5.93
CA GLY A 43 -9.86 3.78 4.80
C GLY A 43 -11.15 4.52 5.15
N GLN A 44 -12.14 4.41 4.27
CA GLN A 44 -13.47 4.96 4.55
C GLN A 44 -14.14 4.16 5.68
N VAL A 45 -14.44 4.84 6.79
CA VAL A 45 -15.22 4.27 7.89
C VAL A 45 -16.70 4.56 7.63
N MET A 46 -17.51 3.52 7.53
CA MET A 46 -18.96 3.64 7.31
C MET A 46 -19.72 3.12 8.53
N GLN A 47 -20.87 3.74 8.81
CA GLN A 47 -21.83 3.14 9.73
C GLN A 47 -22.47 1.93 9.06
N TYR A 48 -22.67 0.89 9.85
CA TYR A 48 -23.44 -0.27 9.40
C TYR A 48 -24.88 0.14 9.06
N PRO A 49 -25.52 -0.53 8.08
CA PRO A 49 -26.94 -0.33 7.82
C PRO A 49 -27.78 -0.53 9.08
N ASP A 50 -28.83 0.29 9.24
CA ASP A 50 -29.73 0.24 10.38
C ASP A 50 -30.37 -1.15 10.51
N SER A 51 -29.82 -1.92 11.45
CA SER A 51 -30.22 -3.28 11.75
C SER A 51 -30.15 -3.49 13.25
N GLN A 52 -30.97 -4.41 13.79
CA GLN A 52 -31.01 -4.64 15.24
C GLN A 52 -29.64 -5.01 15.83
N THR A 53 -28.78 -5.67 15.05
CA THR A 53 -27.45 -6.16 15.47
C THR A 53 -26.32 -5.14 15.35
N ALA A 54 -26.57 -3.98 14.72
CA ALA A 54 -25.54 -2.98 14.47
C ALA A 54 -25.74 -1.65 15.22
N LYS A 55 -26.85 -1.50 15.95
CA LYS A 55 -27.28 -0.24 16.60
C LYS A 55 -26.23 0.40 17.51
N ASP A 56 -25.43 -0.41 18.21
CA ASP A 56 -24.47 0.05 19.20
C ASP A 56 -23.01 -0.24 18.81
N ARG A 57 -22.75 -0.72 17.59
CA ARG A 57 -21.40 -1.16 17.18
C ARG A 57 -20.35 -0.06 17.29
N SER A 58 -20.71 1.20 17.01
CA SER A 58 -19.80 2.35 17.08
C SER A 58 -19.78 3.03 18.46
N THR A 59 -20.76 2.75 19.31
CA THR A 59 -20.94 3.42 20.62
C THR A 59 -20.58 2.55 21.81
N SER A 60 -20.72 1.23 21.70
CA SER A 60 -20.46 0.27 22.76
C SER A 60 -18.97 0.19 23.09
N GLU A 61 -18.63 0.37 24.37
CA GLU A 61 -17.25 0.28 24.86
C GLU A 61 -16.67 -1.14 24.72
N GLU A 62 -17.50 -2.17 24.86
CA GLU A 62 -17.10 -3.56 24.61
C GLU A 62 -16.66 -3.74 23.16
N LYS A 63 -17.43 -3.23 22.20
CA LYS A 63 -17.10 -3.34 20.76
C LYS A 63 -15.87 -2.53 20.40
N ARG A 64 -15.70 -1.33 20.96
CA ARG A 64 -14.47 -0.54 20.80
C ARG A 64 -13.25 -1.24 21.38
N ALA A 65 -13.40 -1.95 22.51
CA ALA A 65 -12.32 -2.73 23.09
C ALA A 65 -11.93 -3.92 22.19
N LEU A 66 -12.91 -4.61 21.62
CA LEU A 66 -12.67 -5.68 20.64
C LEU A 66 -11.96 -5.15 19.38
N ASP A 67 -12.37 -4.01 18.83
CA ASP A 67 -11.69 -3.40 17.67
C ASP A 67 -10.23 -3.04 17.97
N ARG A 68 -9.95 -2.56 19.19
CA ARG A 68 -8.57 -2.28 19.63
C ARG A 68 -7.71 -3.54 19.72
N LEU A 69 -8.29 -4.69 20.07
CA LEU A 69 -7.56 -5.97 20.13
C LEU A 69 -7.13 -6.45 18.74
N HIS A 70 -7.88 -6.11 17.69
CA HIS A 70 -7.56 -6.46 16.30
C HIS A 70 -6.82 -5.35 15.54
N TYR A 71 -6.30 -4.34 16.26
CA TYR A 71 -5.67 -3.17 15.64
C TYR A 71 -4.54 -3.53 14.68
N ASP A 72 -3.70 -4.51 15.05
CA ASP A 72 -2.54 -4.91 14.24
C ASP A 72 -2.96 -5.42 12.86
N ILE A 73 -3.97 -6.31 12.80
CA ILE A 73 -4.57 -6.80 11.55
C ILE A 73 -5.09 -5.63 10.71
N TYR A 74 -5.84 -4.71 11.32
CA TYR A 74 -6.35 -3.54 10.58
C TYR A 74 -5.23 -2.65 10.06
N ASN A 75 -4.15 -2.51 10.82
CA ASN A 75 -3.02 -1.69 10.45
C ASN A 75 -2.20 -2.34 9.31
N GLU A 76 -2.06 -3.65 9.30
CA GLU A 76 -1.45 -4.43 8.21
C GLU A 76 -2.27 -4.31 6.91
N VAL A 77 -3.59 -4.48 6.96
CA VAL A 77 -4.47 -4.24 5.81
C VAL A 77 -4.35 -2.80 5.31
N ARG A 78 -4.24 -1.81 6.21
CA ARG A 78 -4.07 -0.39 5.82
C ARG A 78 -2.73 -0.13 5.14
N HIS A 79 -1.67 -0.83 5.54
CA HIS A 79 -0.36 -0.76 4.91
C HIS A 79 -0.44 -1.26 3.46
N ALA A 80 -0.96 -2.47 3.26
CA ALA A 80 -1.22 -3.04 1.93
C ALA A 80 -2.12 -2.09 1.10
N ALA A 81 -3.18 -1.56 1.71
CA ALA A 81 -4.09 -0.65 1.04
C ALA A 81 -3.44 0.64 0.53
N GLU A 82 -2.49 1.20 1.28
CA GLU A 82 -1.78 2.39 0.84
C GLU A 82 -0.82 2.09 -0.31
N ALA A 83 -0.15 0.93 -0.31
CA ALA A 83 0.65 0.49 -1.45
C ALA A 83 -0.23 0.34 -2.69
N HIS A 84 -1.36 -0.37 -2.58
CA HIS A 84 -2.33 -0.50 -3.67
C HIS A 84 -2.84 0.86 -4.16
N ARG A 85 -3.17 1.81 -3.27
CA ARG A 85 -3.64 3.16 -3.65
C ARG A 85 -2.60 3.93 -4.45
N GLN A 86 -1.34 3.87 -4.05
CA GLN A 86 -0.26 4.58 -4.73
C GLN A 86 0.09 3.93 -6.07
N THR A 87 0.19 2.60 -6.13
CA THR A 87 0.40 1.85 -7.38
C THR A 87 -0.70 2.15 -8.39
N ARG A 88 -1.99 1.98 -8.03
CA ARG A 88 -3.08 2.21 -9.01
C ARG A 88 -3.11 3.65 -9.52
N ARG A 89 -2.75 4.63 -8.67
CA ARG A 89 -2.69 6.05 -9.05
C ARG A 89 -1.57 6.31 -10.06
N HIS A 90 -0.43 5.65 -9.93
CA HIS A 90 0.65 5.68 -10.93
C HIS A 90 0.17 5.05 -12.24
N MET A 91 -0.34 3.82 -12.17
CA MET A 91 -0.78 3.07 -13.35
C MET A 91 -1.87 3.79 -14.15
N GLN A 92 -2.83 4.46 -13.49
CA GLN A 92 -3.85 5.26 -14.17
C GLN A 92 -3.26 6.37 -15.06
N LYS A 93 -2.13 6.97 -14.66
CA LYS A 93 -1.43 7.98 -15.47
C LYS A 93 -0.58 7.34 -16.55
N TRP A 94 0.01 6.19 -16.27
CA TRP A 94 1.02 5.55 -17.11
C TRP A 94 0.42 4.71 -18.24
N ILE A 95 -0.63 3.91 -17.98
CA ILE A 95 -1.23 3.01 -18.97
C ILE A 95 -1.79 3.80 -20.16
N LYS A 96 -1.45 3.37 -21.37
CA LYS A 96 -1.92 3.95 -22.64
C LYS A 96 -2.15 2.86 -23.68
N SER A 97 -3.06 3.13 -24.63
CA SER A 97 -3.23 2.29 -25.82
C SER A 97 -1.91 2.21 -26.60
N GLY A 98 -1.60 1.02 -27.13
CA GLY A 98 -0.34 0.71 -27.82
C GLY A 98 0.66 -0.05 -26.96
N MET A 99 0.46 -0.10 -25.63
CA MET A 99 1.26 -0.93 -24.73
C MET A 99 0.84 -2.39 -24.80
N THR A 100 1.80 -3.30 -24.71
CA THR A 100 1.53 -4.73 -24.50
C THR A 100 0.98 -4.98 -23.10
N MET A 101 0.19 -6.03 -22.95
CA MET A 101 -0.29 -6.42 -21.62
C MET A 101 0.87 -6.80 -20.69
N ILE A 102 1.95 -7.36 -21.24
CA ILE A 102 3.16 -7.70 -20.48
C ILE A 102 3.78 -6.44 -19.89
N GLU A 103 4.01 -5.39 -20.69
CA GLU A 103 4.57 -4.11 -20.19
C GLU A 103 3.71 -3.53 -19.06
N ILE A 104 2.38 -3.59 -19.21
CA ILE A 104 1.44 -3.10 -18.19
C ILE A 104 1.55 -3.89 -16.89
N CYS A 105 1.54 -5.22 -16.94
CA CYS A 105 1.66 -6.06 -15.76
C CYS A 105 3.05 -5.90 -15.11
N THR A 106 4.13 -5.87 -15.88
CA THR A 106 5.50 -5.72 -15.36
C THR A 106 5.67 -4.40 -14.61
N GLU A 107 5.31 -3.26 -15.21
CA GLU A 107 5.41 -1.96 -14.55
C GLU A 107 4.58 -1.90 -13.25
N LEU A 108 3.35 -2.43 -13.29
CA LEU A 108 2.48 -2.46 -12.13
C LEU A 108 3.10 -3.27 -10.99
N GLU A 109 3.56 -4.47 -11.29
CA GLU A 109 4.12 -5.38 -10.30
C GLU A 109 5.46 -4.89 -9.75
N GLU A 110 6.33 -4.31 -10.57
CA GLU A 110 7.57 -3.69 -10.12
C GLU A 110 7.29 -2.52 -9.16
N THR A 111 6.35 -1.66 -9.53
CA THR A 111 5.89 -0.56 -8.67
C THR A 111 5.35 -1.11 -7.35
N ALA A 112 4.43 -2.07 -7.40
CA ALA A 112 3.80 -2.64 -6.21
C ALA A 112 4.80 -3.36 -5.30
N ARG A 113 5.73 -4.17 -5.84
CA ARG A 113 6.80 -4.84 -5.07
C ARG A 113 7.69 -3.84 -4.34
N ASN A 114 8.04 -2.73 -5.01
CA ASN A 114 8.83 -1.69 -4.40
C ASN A 114 8.07 -0.97 -3.27
N LEU A 115 6.82 -0.54 -3.53
CA LEU A 115 6.03 0.20 -2.55
C LEU A 115 5.64 -0.65 -1.34
N ILE A 116 5.34 -1.94 -1.52
CA ILE A 116 5.04 -2.86 -0.40
C ILE A 116 6.29 -3.33 0.33
N GLN A 117 7.48 -3.11 -0.24
CA GLN A 117 8.75 -3.64 0.24
C GLN A 117 8.72 -5.18 0.37
N GLU A 118 8.62 -5.85 -0.77
CA GLU A 118 8.52 -7.32 -0.86
C GLU A 118 9.57 -8.03 0.03
N ASP A 119 9.11 -8.91 0.92
CA ASP A 119 9.92 -9.73 1.83
C ASP A 119 9.32 -11.14 1.94
N GLY A 120 9.55 -11.95 0.90
CA GLY A 120 9.08 -13.34 0.84
C GLY A 120 7.57 -13.46 1.11
N LEU A 121 7.19 -14.18 2.16
CA LEU A 121 5.78 -14.35 2.54
C LEU A 121 5.26 -13.28 3.51
N LYS A 122 6.12 -12.38 4.01
CA LYS A 122 5.71 -11.33 4.95
C LYS A 122 5.14 -10.11 4.26
N ALA A 123 5.58 -9.80 3.05
CA ALA A 123 5.10 -8.67 2.29
C ALA A 123 5.28 -8.96 0.80
N GLY A 124 4.29 -8.62 -0.02
CA GLY A 124 4.37 -8.89 -1.45
C GLY A 124 3.05 -8.70 -2.18
N LEU A 125 3.01 -9.24 -3.40
CA LEU A 125 1.80 -9.30 -4.22
C LEU A 125 0.94 -10.50 -3.78
N ALA A 126 -0.35 -10.25 -3.55
CA ALA A 126 -1.26 -11.29 -3.05
C ALA A 126 -1.67 -12.29 -4.15
N PHE A 127 -1.77 -11.82 -5.39
CA PHE A 127 -2.12 -12.61 -6.56
C PHE A 127 -1.62 -11.91 -7.84
N PRO A 128 -1.54 -12.63 -8.99
CA PRO A 128 -1.08 -12.05 -10.25
C PRO A 128 -1.93 -10.87 -10.71
N THR A 129 -1.32 -9.94 -11.44
CA THR A 129 -2.04 -8.80 -12.01
C THR A 129 -3.01 -9.25 -13.10
N GLY A 130 -4.30 -9.25 -12.79
CA GLY A 130 -5.37 -9.42 -13.75
C GLY A 130 -5.52 -8.19 -14.64
N CYS A 131 -5.55 -8.41 -15.95
CA CYS A 131 -5.73 -7.37 -16.96
C CYS A 131 -6.77 -7.81 -18.02
N SER A 132 -7.85 -8.46 -17.58
CA SER A 132 -8.89 -9.03 -18.45
C SER A 132 -9.57 -7.97 -19.31
N ARG A 133 -9.79 -8.29 -20.58
CA ARG A 133 -10.27 -7.33 -21.59
C ARG A 133 -11.63 -7.70 -22.17
N ASN A 134 -12.44 -6.68 -22.42
CA ASN A 134 -13.71 -6.79 -23.14
C ASN A 134 -14.63 -7.86 -22.52
N HIS A 135 -14.98 -8.89 -23.29
CA HIS A 135 -15.84 -9.99 -22.87
C HIS A 135 -15.23 -10.88 -21.76
N CYS A 136 -13.91 -10.90 -21.60
CA CYS A 136 -13.25 -11.62 -20.51
C CYS A 136 -13.37 -10.80 -19.22
N ALA A 137 -14.05 -11.33 -18.20
CA ALA A 137 -14.34 -10.58 -16.97
C ALA A 137 -13.15 -10.51 -16.01
N ALA A 138 -12.46 -11.63 -15.78
CA ALA A 138 -11.44 -11.78 -14.75
C ALA A 138 -10.39 -12.85 -15.11
N HIS A 139 -9.33 -12.94 -14.31
CA HIS A 139 -8.31 -14.00 -14.32
C HIS A 139 -7.49 -14.17 -15.60
N TYR A 140 -7.41 -13.15 -16.46
CA TYR A 140 -6.42 -13.12 -17.54
C TYR A 140 -5.23 -12.26 -17.10
N THR A 141 -4.04 -12.85 -17.19
CA THR A 141 -2.75 -12.18 -17.12
C THR A 141 -1.88 -12.77 -18.24
N PRO A 142 -1.05 -11.99 -18.95
CA PRO A 142 -0.30 -12.50 -20.09
C PRO A 142 0.78 -13.50 -19.64
N ASN A 143 0.86 -14.62 -20.34
CA ASN A 143 2.01 -15.53 -20.21
C ASN A 143 3.16 -15.08 -21.12
N ALA A 144 4.34 -15.66 -20.93
CA ALA A 144 5.48 -15.42 -21.80
C ALA A 144 5.13 -15.68 -23.28
N GLY A 145 5.45 -14.72 -24.15
CA GLY A 145 5.15 -14.78 -25.58
C GLY A 145 3.77 -14.23 -25.97
N ASP A 146 2.95 -13.80 -25.01
CA ASP A 146 1.71 -13.10 -25.31
C ASP A 146 2.01 -11.72 -25.94
N THR A 147 1.57 -11.53 -27.18
CA THR A 147 1.77 -10.30 -27.96
C THR A 147 0.57 -9.36 -27.92
N THR A 148 -0.38 -9.60 -27.02
CA THR A 148 -1.61 -8.82 -26.88
C THR A 148 -1.29 -7.36 -26.53
N VAL A 149 -1.80 -6.44 -27.36
CA VAL A 149 -1.64 -4.98 -27.20
C VAL A 149 -2.96 -4.36 -26.75
N LEU A 150 -2.90 -3.47 -25.76
CA LEU A 150 -4.03 -2.65 -25.33
C LEU A 150 -4.42 -1.67 -26.44
N LEU A 151 -5.66 -1.75 -26.89
CA LEU A 151 -6.26 -0.92 -27.92
C LEU A 151 -7.07 0.21 -27.29
N TYR A 152 -7.38 1.22 -28.11
CA TYR A 152 -8.13 2.41 -27.68
C TYR A 152 -9.54 2.07 -27.16
N ASP A 153 -10.25 1.18 -27.86
CA ASP A 153 -11.64 0.81 -27.53
C ASP A 153 -11.76 -0.33 -26.50
N ASP A 154 -10.65 -0.79 -25.93
CA ASP A 154 -10.70 -1.87 -24.95
C ASP A 154 -11.27 -1.42 -23.60
N VAL A 155 -12.11 -2.29 -23.03
CA VAL A 155 -12.50 -2.20 -21.62
C VAL A 155 -11.67 -3.21 -20.82
N THR A 156 -10.60 -2.71 -20.20
CA THR A 156 -9.65 -3.51 -19.42
C THR A 156 -9.92 -3.38 -17.93
N LYS A 157 -10.04 -4.51 -17.23
CA LYS A 157 -10.17 -4.57 -15.77
C LYS A 157 -8.77 -4.83 -15.21
N ILE A 158 -8.24 -3.88 -14.45
CA ILE A 158 -6.98 -4.02 -13.72
C ILE A 158 -7.32 -4.47 -12.30
N ASP A 159 -6.92 -5.69 -11.96
CA ASP A 159 -7.20 -6.34 -10.69
C ASP A 159 -5.88 -6.88 -10.12
N PHE A 160 -5.45 -6.36 -8.99
CA PHE A 160 -4.22 -6.77 -8.34
C PHE A 160 -4.37 -6.61 -6.83
N GLY A 161 -3.59 -7.38 -6.07
CA GLY A 161 -3.62 -7.33 -4.63
C GLY A 161 -2.22 -7.22 -4.05
N THR A 162 -2.15 -6.58 -2.88
CA THR A 162 -0.95 -6.49 -2.05
C THR A 162 -1.23 -7.09 -0.68
N HIS A 163 -0.21 -7.56 0.03
CA HIS A 163 -0.41 -8.07 1.38
C HIS A 163 0.73 -7.74 2.33
N ILE A 164 0.41 -7.73 3.61
CA ILE A 164 1.35 -7.79 4.74
C ILE A 164 0.92 -8.94 5.65
N ASN A 165 1.82 -9.88 5.95
CA ASN A 165 1.59 -11.05 6.81
C ASN A 165 0.37 -11.91 6.45
N GLY A 166 -0.03 -11.91 5.16
CA GLY A 166 -1.20 -12.62 4.66
C GLY A 166 -2.50 -11.82 4.72
N GLU A 167 -2.49 -10.62 5.30
CA GLU A 167 -3.62 -9.68 5.24
C GLU A 167 -3.65 -9.00 3.87
N VAL A 168 -4.60 -9.41 3.04
CA VAL A 168 -4.72 -9.00 1.63
C VAL A 168 -5.56 -7.74 1.48
N TYR A 169 -5.11 -6.82 0.61
CA TYR A 169 -5.90 -5.69 0.11
C TYR A 169 -5.79 -5.56 -1.42
#